data_AF-A0A0A0HR14-F1
#
_entry.id   AF-A0A0A0HR14-F1
#
_cell.length_a   1.000
_cell.length_b   1.000
_cell.length_c   1.000
_cell.angle_alpha   90.00
_cell.angle_beta   90.00
_cell.angle_gamma   90.00
#
_symmetry.space_group_name_H-M   'P 1'
#
loop_
_entity.id
_entity.type
_entity.pdbx_description
1 polymer ?
#
loop_
_entity_poly.entity_id
_entity_poly.type
_entity_poly.pdbx_seq_one_letter_code
_entity_poly.pdbx_strand_id
1 'polypeptide(L)'
;MKVLLDTCVIYPTVMREMILGVAAGGAFEPLWSERILAEWLRAVVKLGPGAEAQASGEAALMAARWPRARVSYPPSLEARLWLPDSADRHVLAAAIAGSADGILTLNARDFPRHTLAEEGVWRADPDGFLQGIWQAQPALVAKVAEEVLEKARALSTGDWELRALLKKAKLPRLAKALAA
;
A
#
# COMPACT_ATOMS: atom_id res chain seq x y z
N MET A 1 -3.03 0.55 15.14
CA MET A 1 -3.65 -0.29 14.09
C MET A 1 -2.58 -0.73 13.12
N LYS A 2 -2.44 -2.03 12.87
CA LYS A 2 -1.51 -2.63 11.92
C LYS A 2 -2.23 -2.97 10.63
N VAL A 3 -1.64 -2.62 9.48
CA VAL A 3 -2.30 -2.78 8.19
C VAL A 3 -1.33 -3.38 7.19
N LEU A 4 -1.69 -4.53 6.64
CA LEU A 4 -0.91 -5.16 5.59
C LEU A 4 -1.17 -4.47 4.24
N LEU A 5 -0.09 -4.16 3.53
CA LEU A 5 -0.13 -3.53 2.21
C LEU A 5 0.03 -4.61 1.14
N ASP A 6 -0.99 -4.81 0.31
CA ASP A 6 -0.92 -5.67 -0.87
C ASP A 6 0.03 -5.09 -1.93
N THR A 7 0.59 -5.93 -2.80
CA THR A 7 1.48 -5.55 -3.91
C THR A 7 0.83 -4.48 -4.79
N CYS A 8 -0.49 -4.55 -5.02
CA CYS A 8 -1.21 -3.57 -5.83
C CYS A 8 -1.26 -2.15 -5.21
N VAL A 9 -0.96 -2.02 -3.91
CA VAL A 9 -0.87 -0.75 -3.17
C VAL A 9 0.55 -0.21 -3.14
N ILE A 10 1.54 -1.11 -3.05
CA ILE A 10 2.97 -0.76 -3.02
C ILE A 10 3.48 -0.45 -4.43
N TYR A 11 3.01 -1.14 -5.47
CA TYR A 11 3.52 -0.99 -6.83
C TYR A 11 3.41 0.45 -7.38
N PRO A 12 2.26 1.16 -7.30
CA PRO A 12 2.14 2.50 -7.86
C PRO A 12 2.82 3.53 -6.94
N THR A 13 3.86 4.21 -7.43
CA THR A 13 4.70 5.13 -6.65
C THR A 13 3.92 6.16 -5.83
N VAL A 14 3.02 6.92 -6.46
CA VAL A 14 2.23 7.97 -5.75
C VAL A 14 1.35 7.37 -4.66
N MET A 15 0.72 6.22 -4.91
CA MET A 15 -0.11 5.54 -3.91
C MET A 15 0.73 5.08 -2.73
N ARG A 16 1.88 4.43 -2.99
CA ARG A 16 2.81 3.98 -1.97
C ARG A 16 3.31 5.13 -1.11
N GLU A 17 3.71 6.24 -1.71
CA GLU A 17 4.20 7.42 -0.99
C GLU A 17 3.11 8.04 -0.12
N MET A 18 1.87 8.15 -0.60
CA MET A 18 0.75 8.63 0.22
C MET A 18 0.48 7.72 1.42
N ILE A 19 0.39 6.41 1.19
CA ILE A 19 0.10 5.41 2.23
C ILE A 19 1.21 5.39 3.28
N LEU A 20 2.47 5.31 2.86
CA LEU A 20 3.61 5.26 3.78
C LEU A 20 3.89 6.61 4.43
N GLY A 21 3.61 7.74 3.77
CA GLY A 21 3.73 9.07 4.37
C GLY A 21 2.73 9.26 5.50
N VAL A 22 1.48 8.85 5.29
CA VAL A 22 0.45 8.87 6.34
C VAL A 22 0.77 7.90 7.48
N ALA A 23 1.28 6.71 7.15
CA ALA A 23 1.79 5.78 8.16
C ALA A 23 2.92 6.40 8.99
N ALA A 24 3.87 7.09 8.35
CA ALA A 24 5.00 7.73 9.03
C ALA A 24 4.57 8.87 9.97
N GLY A 25 3.40 9.46 9.72
CA GLY A 25 2.74 10.39 10.63
C GLY A 25 2.07 9.75 11.85
N GLY A 26 2.15 8.42 12.01
CA GLY A 26 1.62 7.68 13.16
C GLY A 26 0.16 7.26 13.03
N ALA A 27 -0.47 7.42 11.85
CA ALA A 27 -1.87 7.04 11.67
C ALA A 27 -2.10 5.52 11.74
N PHE A 28 -1.12 4.71 11.31
CA PHE A 28 -1.14 3.25 11.39
C PHE A 28 0.27 2.68 11.21
N GLU A 29 0.44 1.40 11.53
CA GLU A 29 1.67 0.63 11.30
C GLU A 29 1.54 -0.21 10.02
N PRO A 30 2.36 0.02 8.97
CA PRO A 30 2.29 -0.75 7.74
C PRO A 30 3.00 -2.10 7.93
N LEU A 31 2.50 -3.13 7.26
CA LEU A 31 3.10 -4.46 7.21
C LEU A 31 3.20 -4.96 5.77
N TRP A 32 4.21 -5.78 5.47
CA TRP A 32 4.32 -6.53 4.21
C TRP A 32 5.20 -7.77 4.41
N SER A 33 5.10 -8.75 3.50
CA SER A 33 6.03 -9.86 3.43
C SER A 33 7.07 -9.66 2.33
N GLU A 34 8.14 -10.45 2.35
CA GLU A 34 9.12 -10.46 1.25
C GLU A 34 8.51 -10.83 -0.08
N ARG A 35 7.50 -11.71 -0.08
CA ARG A 35 6.85 -12.14 -1.31
C ARG A 35 6.12 -10.98 -1.99
N ILE A 36 5.49 -10.10 -1.20
CA ILE A 36 4.86 -8.86 -1.70
C ILE A 36 5.91 -7.95 -2.37
N LEU A 37 7.08 -7.76 -1.74
CA LEU A 37 8.17 -6.99 -2.37
C LEU A 37 8.68 -7.66 -3.63
N ALA A 38 8.88 -8.99 -3.62
CA ALA A 38 9.33 -9.73 -4.79
C ALA A 38 8.33 -9.69 -5.96
N GLU A 39 7.02 -9.59 -5.69
CA GLU A 39 6.00 -9.38 -6.72
C GLU A 39 6.07 -7.98 -7.30
N TRP A 40 6.28 -6.96 -6.47
CA TRP A 40 6.53 -5.61 -6.95
C TRP A 40 7.77 -5.58 -7.87
N LEU A 41 8.89 -6.18 -7.45
CA LEU A 41 10.11 -6.22 -8.25
C LEU A 41 9.91 -6.94 -9.59
N ARG A 42 9.23 -8.09 -9.59
CA ARG A 42 8.87 -8.80 -10.83
C ARG A 42 7.96 -7.97 -11.73
N ALA A 43 7.01 -7.25 -11.14
CA ALA A 43 6.06 -6.45 -11.90
C ALA A 43 6.69 -5.24 -12.59
N VAL A 44 7.78 -4.67 -12.08
CA VAL A 44 8.44 -3.51 -12.70
C VAL A 44 9.36 -3.88 -13.87
N VAL A 45 9.78 -5.15 -14.01
CA VAL A 45 10.65 -5.62 -15.11
C VAL A 45 10.04 -5.25 -16.48
N LYS A 46 8.71 -5.26 -16.58
CA LYS A 46 7.99 -4.90 -17.82
C LYS A 46 8.12 -3.42 -18.22
N LEU A 47 8.64 -2.56 -17.36
CA LEU A 47 8.82 -1.12 -17.62
C LEU A 47 10.12 -0.81 -18.40
N GLY A 48 10.98 -1.81 -18.59
CA GLY A 48 12.20 -1.70 -19.40
C GLY A 48 13.50 -1.78 -18.59
N PRO A 49 14.65 -1.63 -19.29
CA PRO A 49 15.96 -1.74 -18.66
C PRO A 49 16.15 -0.77 -17.50
N GLY A 50 16.72 -1.25 -16.39
CA GLY A 50 16.99 -0.43 -15.20
C GLY A 50 15.82 -0.28 -14.21
N ALA A 51 14.59 -0.61 -14.60
CA ALA A 51 13.42 -0.48 -13.73
C ALA A 51 13.50 -1.37 -12.48
N GLU A 52 13.99 -2.61 -12.62
CA GLU A 52 14.18 -3.53 -11.49
C GLU A 52 15.25 -3.04 -10.52
N ALA A 53 16.37 -2.52 -11.02
CA ALA A 53 17.45 -1.98 -10.19
C ALA A 53 16.95 -0.75 -9.40
N GLN A 54 16.20 0.14 -10.04
CA GLN A 54 15.58 1.28 -9.37
C GLN A 54 14.58 0.82 -8.29
N ALA A 55 13.65 -0.08 -8.62
CA ALA A 55 12.66 -0.57 -7.67
C ALA A 55 13.30 -1.34 -6.50
N SER A 56 14.41 -2.06 -6.75
CA SER A 56 15.18 -2.73 -5.68
C SER A 56 15.77 -1.72 -4.70
N GLY A 57 16.31 -0.60 -5.21
CA GLY A 57 16.77 0.50 -4.37
C GLY A 57 15.64 1.13 -3.56
N GLU A 58 14.48 1.39 -4.18
CA GLU A 58 13.29 1.91 -3.51
C GLU A 58 12.78 0.95 -2.43
N ALA A 59 12.74 -0.35 -2.69
CA ALA A 59 12.34 -1.38 -1.74
C ALA A 59 13.31 -1.48 -0.56
N ALA A 60 14.62 -1.38 -0.80
CA ALA A 60 15.63 -1.37 0.24
C ALA A 60 15.50 -0.13 1.15
N LEU A 61 15.30 1.06 0.58
CA LEU A 61 15.05 2.28 1.34
C LEU A 61 13.75 2.19 2.16
N MET A 62 12.70 1.62 1.56
CA MET A 62 11.44 1.36 2.26
C MET A 62 11.65 0.41 3.46
N ALA A 63 12.35 -0.70 3.27
CA ALA A 63 12.64 -1.65 4.33
C ALA A 63 13.50 -1.03 5.45
N ALA A 64 14.50 -0.23 5.10
CA ALA A 64 15.35 0.47 6.07
C ALA A 64 14.57 1.49 6.90
N ARG A 65 13.59 2.18 6.29
CA ARG A 65 12.70 3.12 6.99
C ARG A 65 11.72 2.42 7.94
N TRP A 66 11.40 1.16 7.68
CA TRP A 66 10.35 0.41 8.37
C TRP A 66 10.86 -0.97 8.84
N PRO A 67 11.84 -1.02 9.75
CA PRO A 67 12.50 -2.27 10.14
C PRO A 67 11.56 -3.30 10.79
N ARG A 68 10.40 -2.85 11.30
CA ARG A 68 9.38 -3.71 11.94
C ARG A 68 8.21 -4.07 11.03
N ALA A 69 8.17 -3.57 9.79
CA ALA A 69 7.03 -3.81 8.89
C ALA A 69 7.11 -5.14 8.14
N ARG A 70 8.32 -5.72 8.02
CA ARG A 70 8.52 -7.00 7.36
C ARG A 70 8.00 -8.15 8.24
N VAL A 71 7.07 -8.92 7.69
CA VAL A 71 6.47 -10.10 8.32
C VAL A 71 6.93 -11.37 7.61
N SER A 72 7.29 -12.38 8.41
CA SER A 72 7.47 -13.76 7.96
C SER A 72 6.31 -14.61 8.47
N TYR A 73 6.02 -15.70 7.76
CA TYR A 73 4.98 -16.64 8.13
C TYR A 73 5.38 -18.06 7.69
N PRO A 74 4.92 -19.11 8.38
CA PRO A 74 5.24 -20.48 7.99
C PRO A 74 4.43 -20.89 6.74
N PRO A 75 5.00 -21.67 5.81
CA PRO A 75 4.27 -22.13 4.63
C PRO A 75 2.98 -22.91 4.95
N SER A 76 2.92 -23.58 6.11
CA SER A 76 1.71 -24.28 6.58
C SER A 76 0.53 -23.33 6.85
N LEU A 77 0.81 -22.07 7.25
CA LEU A 77 -0.23 -21.05 7.39
C LEU A 77 -0.82 -20.70 6.03
N GLU A 78 0.01 -20.45 5.01
CA GLU A 78 -0.48 -20.19 3.65
C GLU A 78 -1.25 -21.39 3.08
N ALA A 79 -0.79 -22.62 3.36
CA ALA A 79 -1.39 -23.85 2.86
C ALA A 79 -2.80 -24.13 3.39
N ARG A 80 -3.12 -23.74 4.64
CA ARG A 80 -4.45 -23.94 5.24
C ARG A 80 -5.48 -22.91 4.79
N LEU A 81 -5.04 -21.79 4.22
CA LEU A 81 -5.92 -20.69 3.85
C LEU A 81 -6.59 -20.94 2.51
N TRP A 82 -7.78 -20.38 2.37
CA TRP A 82 -8.52 -20.36 1.13
C TRP A 82 -8.90 -18.92 0.78
N LEU A 83 -8.68 -18.54 -0.47
CA LEU A 83 -9.15 -17.31 -1.09
C LEU A 83 -9.58 -17.63 -2.53
N PRO A 84 -10.46 -16.83 -3.15
CA PRO A 84 -10.83 -16.98 -4.56
C PRO A 84 -9.62 -17.03 -5.50
N ASP A 85 -8.63 -16.15 -5.28
CA ASP A 85 -7.32 -16.26 -5.91
C ASP A 85 -6.34 -16.95 -4.96
N SER A 86 -5.87 -18.13 -5.35
CA SER A 86 -4.89 -18.89 -4.59
C SER A 86 -3.53 -18.19 -4.49
N ALA A 87 -3.22 -17.29 -5.43
CA ALA A 87 -2.01 -16.47 -5.39
C ALA A 87 -2.07 -15.47 -4.24
N ASP A 88 -3.24 -14.95 -3.86
CA ASP A 88 -3.38 -13.94 -2.81
C ASP A 88 -3.32 -14.50 -1.38
N ARG A 89 -3.29 -15.84 -1.22
CA ARG A 89 -3.22 -16.49 0.10
C ARG A 89 -2.00 -16.07 0.90
N HIS A 90 -0.89 -15.76 0.24
CA HIS A 90 0.32 -15.29 0.92
C HIS A 90 0.13 -13.92 1.57
N VAL A 91 -0.73 -13.07 0.99
CA VAL A 91 -1.07 -11.76 1.53
C VAL A 91 -1.84 -11.98 2.83
N LEU A 92 -2.87 -12.83 2.82
CA LEU A 92 -3.62 -13.16 4.04
C LEU A 92 -2.75 -13.86 5.10
N ALA A 93 -1.88 -14.78 4.71
CA ALA A 93 -0.94 -15.43 5.63
C ALA A 93 -0.03 -14.42 6.33
N ALA A 94 0.47 -13.42 5.59
CA ALA A 94 1.27 -12.34 6.14
C ALA A 94 0.44 -11.42 7.06
N ALA A 95 -0.81 -11.11 6.72
CA ALA A 95 -1.70 -10.35 7.60
C ALA A 95 -1.88 -11.05 8.94
N ILE A 96 -2.20 -12.34 8.93
CA ILE A 96 -2.43 -13.14 10.14
C ILE A 96 -1.15 -13.23 10.99
N ALA A 97 -0.03 -13.61 10.39
CA ALA A 97 1.24 -13.74 11.12
C ALA A 97 1.74 -12.39 11.69
N GLY A 98 1.44 -11.29 11.01
CA GLY A 98 1.77 -9.93 11.45
C GLY A 98 0.79 -9.36 12.48
N SER A 99 -0.29 -10.09 12.80
CA SER A 99 -1.42 -9.59 13.58
C SER A 99 -1.95 -8.27 13.01
N ALA A 100 -2.09 -8.21 11.68
CA ALA A 100 -2.67 -7.07 11.01
C ALA A 100 -4.17 -6.99 11.34
N ASP A 101 -4.65 -5.78 11.63
CA ASP A 101 -6.07 -5.52 11.76
C ASP A 101 -6.76 -5.61 10.39
N GLY A 102 -6.07 -5.20 9.32
CA GLY A 102 -6.62 -5.23 7.97
C GLY A 102 -5.63 -5.28 6.82
N ILE A 103 -6.17 -5.50 5.62
CA ILE A 103 -5.45 -5.51 4.34
C ILE A 103 -5.91 -4.33 3.49
N LEU A 104 -4.97 -3.53 2.99
CA LEU A 104 -5.22 -2.58 1.92
C LEU A 104 -4.98 -3.24 0.58
N THR A 105 -6.00 -3.23 -0.27
CA THR A 105 -5.95 -3.83 -1.60
C THR A 105 -6.91 -3.12 -2.56
N LEU A 106 -6.54 -3.08 -3.84
CA LEU A 106 -7.42 -2.68 -4.94
C LEU A 106 -8.24 -3.87 -5.48
N ASN A 107 -7.92 -5.10 -5.05
CA ASN A 107 -8.45 -6.36 -5.57
C ASN A 107 -9.56 -6.91 -4.66
N ALA A 108 -10.56 -6.09 -4.34
CA ALA A 108 -11.60 -6.40 -3.35
C ALA A 108 -12.33 -7.75 -3.53
N ARG A 109 -12.38 -8.28 -4.76
CA ARG A 109 -13.02 -9.56 -5.09
C ARG A 109 -12.20 -10.76 -4.63
N ASP A 110 -10.87 -10.62 -4.59
CA ASP A 110 -9.93 -11.69 -4.27
C ASP A 110 -9.77 -11.83 -2.73
N PHE A 111 -10.34 -10.88 -1.98
CA PHE A 111 -10.36 -10.85 -0.52
C PHE A 111 -11.80 -10.74 0.03
N PRO A 112 -12.65 -11.77 -0.06
CA PRO A 112 -14.04 -11.69 0.42
C PRO A 112 -14.11 -11.35 1.92
N ARG A 113 -15.00 -10.42 2.30
CA ARG A 113 -15.08 -9.93 3.69
C ARG A 113 -15.40 -11.01 4.72
N HIS A 114 -16.25 -11.97 4.36
CA HIS A 114 -16.62 -13.07 5.26
C HIS A 114 -15.42 -13.98 5.55
N THR A 115 -14.66 -14.35 4.51
CA THR A 115 -13.44 -15.16 4.64
C THR A 115 -12.38 -14.45 5.49
N LEU A 116 -12.19 -13.14 5.32
CA LEU A 116 -11.24 -12.40 6.15
C LEU A 116 -11.69 -12.26 7.60
N ALA A 117 -12.99 -12.10 7.84
CA ALA A 117 -13.53 -11.93 9.18
C ALA A 117 -13.34 -13.19 10.05
N GLU A 118 -13.32 -14.38 9.45
CA GLU A 118 -13.00 -15.65 10.14
C GLU A 118 -11.59 -15.64 10.74
N GLU A 119 -10.67 -14.88 10.14
CA GLU A 119 -9.29 -14.71 10.60
C GLU A 119 -9.09 -13.40 11.38
N GLY A 120 -10.18 -12.66 11.67
CA GLY A 120 -10.13 -11.39 12.41
C GLY A 120 -9.58 -10.20 11.61
N VAL A 121 -9.53 -10.30 10.28
CA VAL A 121 -8.93 -9.29 9.40
C VAL A 121 -10.02 -8.55 8.61
N TRP A 122 -9.95 -7.22 8.50
CA TRP A 122 -10.80 -6.46 7.58
C TRP A 122 -10.07 -6.13 6.27
N ARG A 123 -10.80 -5.63 5.27
CA ARG A 123 -10.18 -5.04 4.07
C ARG A 123 -10.74 -3.67 3.73
N ALA A 124 -9.90 -2.82 3.17
CA ALA A 124 -10.30 -1.52 2.62
C ALA A 124 -9.55 -1.21 1.32
N ASP A 125 -10.15 -0.37 0.48
CA ASP A 125 -9.44 0.23 -0.63
C ASP A 125 -8.58 1.41 -0.14
N PRO A 126 -7.41 1.69 -0.76
CA PRO A 126 -6.49 2.74 -0.33
C PRO A 126 -7.12 4.15 -0.32
N ASP A 127 -8.01 4.45 -1.28
CA ASP A 127 -8.62 5.77 -1.43
C ASP A 127 -9.59 6.07 -0.29
N GLY A 128 -10.53 5.15 -0.03
CA GLY A 128 -11.45 5.24 1.11
C GLY A 128 -10.73 5.23 2.45
N PHE A 129 -9.66 4.43 2.59
CA PHE A 129 -8.86 4.39 3.81
C PHE A 129 -8.17 5.73 4.10
N LEU A 130 -7.48 6.30 3.11
CA LEU A 130 -6.83 7.61 3.25
C LEU A 130 -7.84 8.74 3.47
N GLN A 131 -9.01 8.67 2.82
CA GLN A 131 -10.08 9.64 3.06
C GLN A 131 -10.57 9.59 4.51
N GLY A 132 -10.74 8.39 5.09
CA GLY A 132 -11.11 8.24 6.50
C GLY A 132 -10.07 8.83 7.44
N ILE A 133 -8.78 8.61 7.16
CA ILE A 133 -7.70 9.23 7.94
C ILE A 133 -7.72 10.75 7.78
N TRP A 134 -7.95 11.28 6.58
CA TRP A 134 -8.05 12.72 6.35
C TRP A 134 -9.21 13.34 7.15
N GLN A 135 -10.36 12.67 7.27
CA GLN A 135 -11.47 13.16 8.10
C GLN A 135 -11.07 13.28 9.58
N ALA A 136 -10.23 12.37 10.08
CA ALA A 136 -9.76 12.39 11.46
C ALA A 136 -8.55 13.30 11.68
N GLN A 137 -7.65 13.40 10.70
CA GLN A 137 -6.35 14.06 10.77
C GLN A 137 -6.04 14.83 9.47
N PRO A 138 -6.81 15.89 9.15
CA PRO A 138 -6.73 16.55 7.84
C PRO A 138 -5.36 17.16 7.57
N ALA A 139 -4.75 17.79 8.59
CA ALA A 139 -3.44 18.43 8.46
C ALA A 139 -2.32 17.43 8.15
N LEU A 140 -2.36 16.23 8.75
CA LEU A 140 -1.38 15.17 8.46
C LEU A 140 -1.45 14.76 6.99
N VAL A 141 -2.65 14.46 6.51
CA VAL A 141 -2.82 13.95 5.15
C VAL A 141 -2.56 15.03 4.10
N ALA A 142 -2.94 16.28 4.37
CA ALA A 142 -2.61 17.43 3.52
C ALA A 142 -1.10 17.62 3.37
N LYS A 143 -0.35 17.61 4.49
CA LYS A 143 1.11 17.71 4.47
C LYS A 143 1.75 16.60 3.62
N VAL A 144 1.33 15.35 3.80
CA VAL A 144 1.86 14.23 2.99
C VAL A 144 1.52 14.43 1.51
N ALA A 145 0.32 14.90 1.20
CA ALA A 145 -0.10 15.15 -0.18
C ALA A 145 0.74 16.23 -0.87
N GLU A 146 1.09 17.31 -0.15
CA GLU A 146 2.01 18.36 -0.61
C GLU A 146 3.42 17.80 -0.86
N GLU A 147 3.97 17.04 0.09
CA GLU A 147 5.29 16.40 -0.07
C GLU A 147 5.34 15.46 -1.29
N VAL A 148 4.27 14.70 -1.52
CA VAL A 148 4.15 13.80 -2.68
C VAL A 148 4.02 14.58 -3.99
N LEU A 149 3.30 15.71 -3.99
CA LEU A 149 3.19 16.58 -5.15
C LEU A 149 4.54 17.18 -5.54
N GLU A 150 5.27 17.73 -4.58
CA GLU A 150 6.58 18.33 -4.80
C GLU A 150 7.58 17.30 -5.31
N LYS A 151 7.57 16.08 -4.76
CA LYS A 151 8.38 14.98 -5.26
C LYS A 151 8.01 14.60 -6.70
N ALA A 152 6.73 14.57 -7.05
CA ALA A 152 6.28 14.25 -8.40
C ALA A 152 6.69 15.34 -9.40
N ARG A 153 6.61 16.62 -9.03
CA ARG A 153 7.09 17.75 -9.84
C ARG A 153 8.60 17.70 -10.05
N ALA A 154 9.38 17.38 -9.01
CA ALA A 154 10.83 17.27 -9.11
C ALA A 154 11.30 16.12 -10.04
N LEU A 155 10.54 15.02 -10.09
CA LEU A 155 10.90 13.81 -10.86
C LEU A 155 10.30 13.75 -12.26
N SER A 156 9.50 14.74 -12.66
CA SER A 156 8.86 14.73 -13.98
C SER A 156 8.99 16.07 -14.68
N THR A 157 8.93 16.05 -16.00
CA THR A 157 8.98 17.26 -16.84
C THR A 157 7.64 17.99 -16.92
N GLY A 158 6.61 17.52 -16.21
CA GLY A 158 5.25 18.03 -16.30
C GLY A 158 4.83 18.84 -15.06
N ASP A 159 3.91 19.78 -15.28
CA ASP A 159 3.31 20.57 -14.20
C ASP A 159 2.16 19.78 -13.55
N TRP A 160 2.50 18.96 -12.56
CA TRP A 160 1.50 18.20 -11.83
C TRP A 160 0.66 19.11 -10.94
N GLU A 161 -0.65 18.94 -11.02
CA GLU A 161 -1.63 19.45 -10.08
C GLU A 161 -2.08 18.35 -9.12
N LEU A 162 -2.24 18.68 -7.82
CA LEU A 162 -2.51 17.68 -6.78
C LEU A 162 -3.69 16.76 -7.11
N ARG A 163 -4.81 17.36 -7.52
CA ARG A 163 -6.03 16.62 -7.83
C ARG A 163 -5.84 15.68 -9.03
N ALA A 164 -5.09 16.09 -10.05
CA ALA A 164 -4.81 15.28 -11.23
C ALA A 164 -3.85 14.13 -10.90
N LEU A 165 -2.81 14.41 -10.11
CA LEU A 165 -1.84 13.43 -9.63
C LEU A 165 -2.53 12.32 -8.83
N LEU A 166 -3.34 12.68 -7.83
CA LEU A 166 -4.04 11.72 -6.98
C LEU A 166 -5.09 10.91 -7.75
N LYS A 167 -5.83 11.52 -8.69
CA LYS A 167 -6.74 10.78 -9.58
C LYS A 167 -5.99 9.73 -10.42
N LYS A 168 -4.85 10.11 -11.02
CA LYS A 168 -4.00 9.17 -11.78
C LYS A 168 -3.48 8.03 -10.90
N ALA A 169 -3.25 8.31 -9.62
CA ALA A 169 -2.85 7.33 -8.62
C ALA A 169 -4.02 6.49 -8.06
N LYS A 170 -5.22 6.54 -8.65
CA LYS A 170 -6.43 5.85 -8.16
C LYS A 170 -6.88 6.29 -6.76
N LEU A 171 -6.66 7.56 -6.41
CA LEU A 171 -7.11 8.19 -5.16
C LEU A 171 -8.13 9.33 -5.40
N PRO A 172 -9.22 9.11 -6.17
CA PRO A 172 -10.14 10.19 -6.55
C PRO A 172 -10.95 10.79 -5.39
N ARG A 173 -11.27 10.04 -4.33
CA ARG A 173 -12.00 10.55 -3.17
C ARG A 173 -11.10 11.45 -2.33
N LEU A 174 -9.86 11.02 -2.09
CA LEU A 174 -8.86 11.85 -1.42
C LEU A 174 -8.57 13.12 -2.23
N ALA A 175 -8.43 12.99 -3.56
CA ALA A 175 -8.23 14.12 -4.46
C ALA A 175 -9.37 15.15 -4.38
N LYS A 176 -10.61 14.70 -4.15
CA LYS A 176 -11.76 15.60 -3.95
C LYS A 176 -11.70 16.26 -2.57
N ALA A 177 -11.33 15.51 -1.54
CA ALA A 177 -11.26 15.99 -0.16
C ALA A 177 -10.21 17.09 0.04
N LEU A 178 -9.04 16.95 -0.60
CA LEU A 178 -7.93 17.91 -0.50
C LEU A 178 -8.06 19.13 -1.43
N ALA A 179 -9.06 19.15 -2.30
CA ALA A 179 -9.30 20.24 -3.25
C ALA A 179 -10.52 21.12 -2.87
N ALA A 180 -11.13 20.85 -1.71
CA ALA A 180 -12.26 21.58 -1.14
C ALA A 180 -11.75 22.56 -0.08
#